data_AF-A0A956FUX8-F1
#
_entry.id   AF-A0A956FUX8-F1
#
_cell.length_a   1.000
_cell.length_b   1.000
_cell.length_c   1.000
_cell.angle_alpha   90.00
_cell.angle_beta   90.00
_cell.angle_gamma   90.00
#
_symmetry.space_group_name_H-M   'P 1'
#
loop_
_entity.id
_entity.type
_entity.pdbx_description
1 polymer ?
#
loop_
_entity_poly.entity_id
_entity_poly.type
_entity_poly.pdbx_seq_one_letter_code
_entity_poly.pdbx_strand_id
1 'polypeptide(L)' 'MRSPPLPRALAGDATARVAIDDAGIIHVDVGPLSLRLEHEICAALTTVLARAMVRLARERRRPRLAVVDGAELDR' A
#
# COMPACT_ATOMS: atom_id res chain seq x y z
N MET A 1 21.39 21.59 -18.24
CA MET A 1 20.24 20.78 -17.80
C MET A 1 20.49 20.37 -16.35
N ARG A 2 19.62 20.74 -15.41
CA ARG A 2 19.66 20.19 -14.05
C ARG A 2 18.95 18.84 -14.07
N SER A 3 19.54 17.79 -13.51
CA SER A 3 18.87 16.50 -13.35
C SER A 3 17.61 16.68 -12.51
N PRO A 4 16.50 16.00 -12.84
CA PRO A 4 15.32 16.03 -11.99
C PRO A 4 15.69 15.52 -10.59
N PRO A 5 15.10 16.10 -9.53
CA PRO A 5 15.32 15.65 -8.16
C PRO A 5 14.95 14.16 -8.05
N LEU A 6 15.83 13.39 -7.40
CA LEU A 6 15.62 11.96 -7.21
C LEU A 6 14.51 11.75 -6.17
N PRO A 7 13.57 10.81 -6.39
CA PRO A 7 12.51 10.50 -5.43
C PRO A 7 13.09 10.16 -4.05
N ARG A 8 12.44 10.66 -2.99
CA ARG A 8 12.81 10.36 -1.61
C ARG A 8 12.35 8.94 -1.25
N ALA A 9 13.29 8.07 -0.88
CA ALA A 9 12.96 6.73 -0.39
C ALA A 9 12.17 6.78 0.92
N LEU A 10 11.08 6.01 0.99
CA LEU A 10 10.22 5.88 2.17
C LEU A 10 10.41 4.51 2.85
N ALA A 11 10.46 3.44 2.05
CA ALA A 11 10.64 2.07 2.54
C ALA A 11 11.17 1.16 1.43
N GLY A 12 11.77 0.04 1.78
CA GLY A 12 12.10 -0.98 0.81
C GLY A 12 12.74 -2.23 1.42
N ASP A 13 12.62 -3.33 0.71
CA ASP A 13 13.26 -4.61 0.98
C ASP A 13 13.75 -5.26 -0.33
N ALA A 14 14.06 -6.55 -0.29
CA ALA A 14 14.55 -7.28 -1.46
C ALA A 14 13.50 -7.40 -2.60
N THR A 15 12.22 -7.22 -2.30
CA THR A 15 11.08 -7.47 -3.18
C THR A 15 10.30 -6.21 -3.55
N ALA A 16 10.36 -5.17 -2.72
CA ALA A 16 9.60 -3.94 -2.90
C ALA A 16 10.43 -2.68 -2.59
N ARG A 17 10.17 -1.60 -3.32
CA ARG A 17 10.69 -0.26 -3.03
C ARG A 17 9.56 0.76 -3.08
N VAL A 18 9.57 1.67 -2.13
CA VAL A 18 8.59 2.75 -2.00
C VAL A 18 9.33 4.07 -1.92
N ALA A 19 9.00 5.01 -2.81
CA ALA A 19 9.54 6.35 -2.82
C ALA A 19 8.45 7.39 -3.07
N ILE A 20 8.70 8.64 -2.74
CA ILE A 20 7.82 9.77 -3.04
C ILE A 20 8.58 10.85 -3.80
N ASP A 21 7.97 11.39 -4.86
CA ASP A 21 8.54 12.53 -5.59
C ASP A 21 8.05 13.87 -5.04
N ASP A 22 8.60 14.97 -5.57
CA ASP A 22 8.26 16.34 -5.15
C ASP A 22 6.82 16.75 -5.50
N ALA A 23 6.15 16.02 -6.40
CA ALA A 23 4.74 16.21 -6.71
C ALA A 23 3.83 15.46 -5.71
N GLY A 24 4.39 14.75 -4.74
CA GLY A 24 3.64 13.94 -3.79
C GLY A 24 3.12 12.64 -4.39
N ILE A 25 3.69 12.16 -5.50
CA ILE A 25 3.34 10.85 -6.05
C ILE A 25 4.20 9.79 -5.39
N ILE A 26 3.55 8.78 -4.83
CA ILE A 26 4.18 7.58 -4.28
C ILE A 26 4.40 6.59 -5.41
N HIS A 27 5.65 6.16 -5.57
CA HIS A 27 6.09 5.13 -6.49
C HIS A 27 6.33 3.86 -5.70
N VAL A 28 5.68 2.77 -6.11
CA VAL A 28 5.85 1.45 -5.50
C VAL A 28 6.32 0.48 -6.58
N ASP A 29 7.58 0.06 -6.48
CA ASP A 29 8.18 -0.92 -7.38
C ASP A 29 8.21 -2.28 -6.69
N VAL A 30 7.52 -3.28 -7.23
CA VAL A 30 7.48 -4.66 -6.74
C VAL A 30 7.85 -5.61 -7.87
N GLY A 31 9.11 -6.04 -7.91
CA GLY A 31 9.64 -6.83 -9.03
C GLY A 31 9.45 -6.13 -10.39
N PRO A 32 8.70 -6.71 -11.35
CA PRO A 32 8.44 -6.09 -12.66
C PRO A 32 7.28 -5.08 -12.65
N LEU A 33 6.59 -4.91 -11.52
CA LEU A 33 5.42 -4.05 -11.40
C LEU A 33 5.81 -2.71 -10.79
N SER A 34 5.40 -1.61 -11.42
CA SER A 34 5.53 -0.25 -10.88
C SER A 34 4.15 0.38 -10.76
N LEU A 35 3.81 0.84 -9.56
CA LEU A 35 2.56 1.54 -9.27
C LEU A 35 2.87 3.01 -8.96
N ARG A 36 2.02 3.90 -9.46
CA ARG A 36 2.06 5.34 -9.17
C ARG A 36 0.75 5.72 -8.51
N LEU A 37 0.85 6.27 -7.31
CA LEU A 37 -0.28 6.55 -6.45
C LEU A 37 -0.18 7.98 -5.93
N GLU A 38 -1.26 8.74 -6.01
CA GLU A 38 -1.29 10.07 -5.39
C GLU A 38 -1.26 9.93 -3.86
N HIS A 39 -0.49 10.79 -3.19
CA HIS A 39 -0.36 10.78 -1.72
C HIS A 39 -1.71 10.81 -1.01
N GLU A 40 -2.64 11.64 -1.48
CA GLU A 40 -3.98 11.78 -0.89
C GLU A 40 -4.78 10.46 -0.94
N ILE A 41 -4.66 9.72 -2.05
CA ILE A 41 -5.30 8.41 -2.21
C ILE A 41 -4.66 7.40 -1.24
N CYS A 42 -3.32 7.37 -1.16
CA CYS A 42 -2.61 6.52 -0.21
C CYS A 42 -2.96 6.84 1.25
N ALA A 43 -3.07 8.11 1.61
CA ALA A 43 -3.44 8.57 2.93
C ALA A 43 -4.88 8.13 3.29
N ALA A 44 -5.81 8.27 2.35
CA ALA A 44 -7.19 7.81 2.51
C ALA A 44 -7.25 6.29 2.71
N LEU A 45 -6.58 5.51 1.85
CA LEU A 45 -6.55 4.04 1.94
C LEU A 45 -5.92 3.56 3.25
N THR A 46 -4.79 4.14 3.65
CA THR A 46 -4.11 3.82 4.92
C THR A 46 -5.02 4.10 6.11
N THR A 47 -5.74 5.22 6.09
CA THR A 47 -6.71 5.57 7.13
C THR A 47 -7.85 4.57 7.20
N VAL A 48 -8.40 4.16 6.05
CA VAL A 48 -9.46 3.14 5.97
C VAL A 48 -8.97 1.80 6.53
N LEU A 49 -7.78 1.35 6.12
CA LEU A 49 -7.17 0.12 6.59
C LEU A 49 -6.92 0.17 8.10
N ALA A 50 -6.33 1.25 8.62
CA ALA A 50 -6.11 1.40 10.06
C ALA A 50 -7.42 1.32 10.86
N ARG A 51 -8.49 1.97 10.38
CA ARG A 51 -9.83 1.89 11.00
C ARG A 51 -10.37 0.46 10.97
N ALA A 52 -10.22 -0.25 9.85
CA ALA A 52 -10.65 -1.64 9.72
C ALA A 52 -9.88 -2.56 10.68
N MET A 53 -8.55 -2.39 10.78
CA MET A 53 -7.71 -3.15 11.71
C MET A 53 -8.08 -2.88 13.18
N VAL A 54 -8.39 -1.63 13.55
CA VAL A 54 -8.86 -1.29 14.90
C VAL A 54 -10.22 -1.93 15.19
N ARG A 55 -11.15 -1.91 14.22
CA ARG A 55 -12.44 -2.60 14.36
C ARG A 55 -12.25 -4.10 14.55
N LEU A 56 -11.42 -4.72 13.70
CA LEU A 56 -11.08 -6.14 13.77
C LEU A 56 -10.44 -6.52 15.11
N ALA A 57 -9.50 -5.72 15.61
CA ALA A 57 -8.84 -5.97 16.89
C ALA A 57 -9.81 -5.86 18.08
N ARG A 58 -10.87 -5.06 17.96
CA ARG A 58 -11.92 -4.92 18.98
C ARG A 58 -12.92 -6.07 18.94
N GLU A 59 -13.07 -6.74 17.81
CA GLU A 59 -13.83 -7.98 17.72
C GLU A 59 -13.07 -9.09 18.45
N ARG A 60 -13.49 -9.42 19.68
CA ARG A 60 -12.88 -10.46 20.55
C ARG A 60 -12.92 -11.88 19.97
N ARG A 61 -13.39 -12.08 18.74
CA ARG A 61 -13.26 -13.34 18.01
C ARG A 61 -11.92 -13.31 17.29
N ARG A 62 -11.03 -14.27 17.60
CA ARG A 62 -9.81 -14.49 16.82
C ARG A 62 -10.21 -14.47 15.33
N PRO A 63 -9.70 -13.52 14.52
CA PRO A 63 -9.97 -13.57 13.09
C PRO A 63 -9.42 -14.89 12.58
N ARG A 64 -10.31 -15.79 12.17
CA ARG A 64 -9.93 -16.91 11.32
C ARG A 64 -9.67 -16.29 9.97
N LEU A 65 -8.41 -15.91 9.71
CA LEU A 65 -7.96 -15.64 8.36
C LEU A 65 -8.18 -16.94 7.58
N ALA A 66 -9.26 -16.99 6.82
CA ALA A 66 -9.48 -18.03 5.85
C ALA A 66 -8.82 -17.55 4.56
N VAL A 67 -7.91 -18.37 4.02
CA VAL A 67 -7.53 -18.22 2.62
C VAL A 67 -8.75 -18.66 1.84
N VAL A 68 -9.44 -17.70 1.23
CA VAL A 68 -10.59 -17.96 0.36
C VAL A 68 -10.04 -17.99 -1.05
N ASP A 69 -10.30 -19.08 -1.78
CA ASP A 69 -9.92 -19.16 -3.19
C ASP A 69 -10.72 -18.09 -3.95
N GLY A 70 -10.06 -17.32 -4.80
CA GLY A 70 -10.68 -16.19 -5.51
C GLY A 70 -11.92 -16.55 -6.35
N ALA A 71 -12.06 -17.84 -6.70
CA ALA A 71 -13.23 -18.37 -7.41
C ALA A 71 -14.51 -18.44 -6.55
N GLU A 72 -14.44 -18.32 -5.23
CA GLU A 72 -15.60 -18.34 -4.33
C GLU A 72 -16.24 -16.95 -4.12
N LEU A 73 -15.55 -15.86 -4.50
CA LEU A 73 -16.01 -14.49 -4.31
C LEU A 73 -16.94 -13.98 -5.43
N ASP A 74 -17.01 -14.70 -6.55
CA ASP A 74 -17.80 -14.35 -7.75
C ASP A 74 -19.15 -15.11 -7.86
N ARG A 75 -19.62 -15.75 -6.79
CA ARG A 75 -20.97 -16.36 -6.69
C ARG A 75 -21.92 -15.50 -5.86
#